data_AF-A0A661XMH4-F1
#
_entry.id   AF-A0A661XMH4-F1
#
_cell.length_a   1.000
_cell.length_b   1.000
_cell.length_c   1.000
_cell.angle_alpha   90.00
_cell.angle_beta   90.00
_cell.angle_gamma   90.00
#
_symmetry.space_group_name_H-M   'P 1'
#
loop_
_entity.id
_entity.type
_entity.pdbx_description
1 polymer ?
#
loop_
_entity_poly.entity_id
_entity_poly.type
_entity_poly.pdbx_seq_one_letter_code
_entity_poly.pdbx_strand_id
1 'polypeptide(L)'
;MKNRNILNSIKYIAIALIPFLMMSCGDEDQSAPITTRAYYACDDDIVIEIEINQSSIYAGIFKGKELLMVRNLQRDSESKVALYSTHDLTIKFVGDGLEVTAPKRKISGCYVSESEMERRGPRDTYYYVSNNGAFITTHNLSKDRIRLTLEVGQNVMLDTILPQVRAASGAKYEQGDVMFWAKQNTAMLIYQGLLYGHCVVMFEDEMAVEPCSDTALHAGVVSFLKSELSDEIDFISEDDRMYSAEHADINQDGKDEIFVALVSPYFCGTGGCTWYILNPDFTLLGKYSVSDFPIYISNTQSNGYRDLYVKSDGKYHTLKFNDGYPSNPSVEPVFDLFSHPEYTTGGTVRVLEWAYLRGCSF
;
A
#
# COMPACT_ATOMS: atom_id res chain seq x y z
N MET A 1 38.58 17.80 -20.64
CA MET A 1 38.99 16.37 -20.64
C MET A 1 38.44 15.70 -19.39
N LYS A 2 37.85 14.50 -19.53
CA LYS A 2 37.68 13.46 -18.49
C LYS A 2 37.36 13.94 -17.05
N ASN A 3 36.08 13.86 -16.67
CA ASN A 3 35.76 13.03 -15.50
C ASN A 3 34.86 11.89 -16.02
N ARG A 4 35.43 10.70 -16.15
CA ARG A 4 34.80 9.52 -16.77
C ARG A 4 34.27 8.58 -15.67
N ASN A 5 33.22 7.82 -15.99
CA ASN A 5 32.84 6.51 -15.41
C ASN A 5 31.98 6.43 -14.14
N ILE A 6 31.37 7.50 -13.61
CA ILE A 6 30.51 7.36 -12.43
C ILE A 6 29.11 6.89 -12.85
N LEU A 7 28.96 5.56 -12.97
CA LEU A 7 27.74 4.80 -13.31
C LEU A 7 27.19 5.03 -14.73
N ASN A 8 28.02 4.74 -15.75
CA ASN A 8 27.66 4.77 -17.19
C ASN A 8 26.22 4.34 -17.50
N SER A 9 25.54 5.08 -18.38
CA SER A 9 24.36 4.66 -19.17
C SER A 9 23.17 4.13 -18.39
N ILE A 10 23.08 4.49 -17.11
CA ILE A 10 22.04 4.10 -16.16
C ILE A 10 22.14 2.68 -15.56
N LYS A 11 22.35 1.52 -16.22
CA LYS A 11 23.39 1.13 -17.19
C LYS A 11 22.92 0.48 -18.51
N TYR A 12 21.76 -0.19 -18.47
CA TYR A 12 21.08 -0.87 -19.58
C TYR A 12 19.61 -1.26 -19.23
N ILE A 13 18.89 -0.68 -18.24
CA ILE A 13 19.11 -0.84 -16.77
C ILE A 13 18.77 -2.26 -16.33
N ALA A 14 17.50 -2.66 -16.54
CA ALA A 14 16.94 -3.95 -16.20
C ALA A 14 17.00 -4.86 -17.44
N ILE A 15 18.20 -4.87 -18.02
CA ILE A 15 18.77 -6.04 -18.69
C ILE A 15 18.31 -6.26 -20.14
N ALA A 16 19.25 -6.13 -21.09
CA ALA A 16 19.11 -6.65 -22.45
C ALA A 16 19.18 -8.20 -22.54
N LEU A 17 19.40 -8.88 -21.41
CA LEU A 17 19.76 -10.29 -21.29
C LEU A 17 19.34 -10.95 -19.94
N ILE A 18 18.06 -11.35 -19.76
CA ILE A 18 17.77 -12.53 -18.92
C ILE A 18 17.45 -13.73 -19.83
N PRO A 19 18.44 -14.30 -20.54
CA PRO A 19 18.53 -15.73 -20.74
C PRO A 19 19.32 -16.32 -19.56
N PHE A 20 18.61 -17.02 -18.70
CA PHE A 20 19.02 -18.30 -18.12
C PHE A 20 20.52 -18.50 -17.79
N LEU A 21 20.87 -18.51 -16.51
CA LEU A 21 22.06 -19.21 -16.03
C LEU A 21 21.78 -19.90 -14.69
N MET A 22 21.70 -21.23 -14.74
CA MET A 22 21.64 -22.10 -13.57
C MET A 22 23.04 -22.28 -12.96
N MET A 23 23.08 -22.55 -11.65
CA MET A 23 24.26 -22.93 -10.84
C MET A 23 25.29 -21.80 -10.64
N SER A 24 25.77 -21.50 -9.44
CA SER A 24 25.81 -22.30 -8.19
C SER A 24 25.87 -21.43 -6.91
N CYS A 25 25.24 -21.92 -5.84
CA CYS A 25 25.50 -21.66 -4.40
C CYS A 25 25.86 -20.24 -3.89
N GLY A 26 25.05 -19.75 -2.96
CA GLY A 26 25.50 -18.87 -1.87
C GLY A 26 24.77 -17.55 -1.76
N ASP A 27 23.97 -17.43 -0.69
CA ASP A 27 23.44 -16.22 -0.06
C ASP A 27 22.53 -15.30 -0.91
N GLU A 28 21.22 -15.33 -0.59
CA GLU A 28 20.22 -14.38 -1.07
C GLU A 28 20.32 -13.04 -0.30
N ASP A 29 20.75 -11.99 -0.99
CA ASP A 29 20.56 -10.61 -0.54
C ASP A 29 19.37 -10.01 -1.30
N GLN A 30 18.18 -10.02 -0.67
CA GLN A 30 16.93 -9.55 -1.27
C GLN A 30 16.88 -8.01 -1.29
N SER A 31 17.58 -7.40 -2.24
CA SER A 31 17.46 -5.97 -2.50
C SER A 31 16.06 -5.65 -3.06
N ALA A 32 15.33 -4.76 -2.39
CA ALA A 32 13.97 -4.36 -2.77
C ALA A 32 13.85 -3.86 -4.23
N PRO A 33 12.68 -4.00 -4.88
CA PRO A 33 12.48 -3.55 -6.26
C PRO A 33 12.80 -2.07 -6.47
N ILE A 34 13.63 -1.79 -7.48
CA ILE A 34 13.94 -0.43 -7.92
C ILE A 34 12.88 0.00 -8.95
N THR A 35 11.78 0.60 -8.48
CA THR A 35 10.85 1.33 -9.35
C THR A 35 11.60 2.47 -10.04
N THR A 36 11.73 2.39 -11.36
CA THR A 36 12.52 3.33 -12.16
C THR A 36 11.60 4.22 -12.98
N ARG A 37 11.61 5.52 -12.72
CA ARG A 37 10.82 6.51 -13.46
C ARG A 37 11.72 7.43 -14.30
N ALA A 38 11.29 7.72 -15.52
CA ALA A 38 11.96 8.64 -16.44
C ALA A 38 10.94 9.52 -17.18
N TYR A 39 11.27 10.80 -17.38
CA TYR A 39 10.45 11.74 -18.16
C TYR A 39 11.14 12.05 -19.48
N TYR A 40 10.38 12.03 -20.57
CA TYR A 40 10.85 12.28 -21.92
C TYR A 40 10.14 13.50 -22.48
N ALA A 41 10.88 14.56 -22.80
CA ALA A 41 10.34 15.72 -23.50
C ALA A 41 10.27 15.42 -25.01
N CYS A 42 9.14 15.76 -25.64
CA CYS A 42 8.84 15.57 -27.05
C CYS A 42 8.44 16.91 -27.70
N ASP A 43 8.16 16.90 -29.01
CA ASP A 43 7.58 18.04 -29.73
C ASP A 43 6.18 18.44 -29.21
N ASP A 44 5.75 19.68 -29.49
CA ASP A 44 4.43 20.25 -29.15
C ASP A 44 4.05 20.30 -27.65
N ASP A 45 5.03 20.54 -26.76
CA ASP A 45 4.82 20.58 -25.29
C ASP A 45 4.33 19.23 -24.73
N ILE A 46 4.55 18.14 -25.48
CA ILE A 46 4.23 16.77 -25.06
C ILE A 46 5.37 16.22 -24.21
N VAL A 47 5.02 15.56 -23.11
CA VAL A 47 5.96 14.91 -22.21
C VAL A 47 5.47 13.51 -21.90
N ILE A 48 6.37 12.54 -21.90
CA ILE A 48 6.04 11.13 -21.72
C ILE A 48 6.79 10.62 -20.49
N GLU A 49 6.03 10.28 -19.46
CA GLU A 49 6.50 9.61 -18.25
C GLU A 49 6.52 8.11 -18.53
N ILE A 50 7.65 7.46 -18.29
CA ILE A 50 7.79 6.01 -18.28
C ILE A 50 8.08 5.59 -16.83
N GLU A 51 7.27 4.67 -16.31
CA GLU A 51 7.46 4.06 -15.00
C GLU A 51 7.59 2.55 -15.16
N ILE A 52 8.73 2.02 -14.72
CA ILE A 52 9.09 0.61 -14.82
C ILE A 52 9.11 0.02 -13.41
N ASN A 53 8.24 -0.96 -13.15
CA ASN A 53 8.30 -1.80 -11.96
C ASN A 53 8.74 -3.23 -12.35
N GLN A 54 8.64 -4.21 -11.43
CA GLN A 54 9.15 -5.57 -11.68
C GLN A 54 8.48 -6.32 -12.85
N SER A 55 7.22 -6.00 -13.19
CA SER A 55 6.40 -6.80 -14.11
C SER A 55 5.63 -5.99 -15.15
N SER A 56 5.52 -4.67 -14.97
CA SER A 56 4.70 -3.75 -15.76
C SER A 56 5.47 -2.49 -16.14
N ILE A 57 5.10 -1.91 -17.28
CA ILE A 57 5.65 -0.63 -17.76
C ILE A 57 4.48 0.30 -18.05
N TYR A 58 4.41 1.40 -17.31
CA TYR A 58 3.38 2.42 -17.49
C TYR A 58 3.93 3.57 -18.33
N ALA A 59 3.07 4.10 -19.20
CA ALA A 59 3.34 5.30 -19.97
C ALA A 59 2.25 6.35 -19.74
N GLY A 60 2.61 7.45 -19.08
CA GLY A 60 1.80 8.65 -18.96
C GLY A 60 2.16 9.65 -20.05
N ILE A 61 1.21 10.11 -20.86
CA ILE A 61 1.42 11.16 -21.87
C ILE A 61 0.74 12.43 -21.41
N PHE A 62 1.52 13.50 -21.30
CA PHE A 62 1.11 14.82 -20.87
C PHE A 62 1.21 15.84 -22.01
N LYS A 63 0.49 16.96 -21.87
CA LYS A 63 0.76 18.19 -22.60
C LYS A 63 0.82 19.36 -21.62
N GLY A 64 1.93 20.08 -21.56
CA GLY A 64 2.15 21.15 -20.58
C GLY A 64 2.16 20.63 -19.15
N LYS A 65 1.04 20.71 -18.44
CA LYS A 65 0.83 20.02 -17.14
C LYS A 65 -0.31 19.00 -17.17
N GLU A 66 -1.14 19.01 -18.20
CA GLU A 66 -2.32 18.15 -18.30
C GLU A 66 -1.91 16.72 -18.66
N LEU A 67 -2.42 15.73 -17.93
CA LEU A 67 -2.27 14.31 -18.26
C LEU A 67 -3.34 13.93 -19.28
N LEU A 68 -2.92 13.54 -20.49
CA LEU A 68 -3.82 13.18 -21.60
C LEU A 68 -4.23 11.70 -21.58
N MET A 69 -3.32 10.80 -21.20
CA MET A 69 -3.58 9.36 -21.10
C MET A 69 -2.52 8.63 -20.28
N VAL A 70 -2.90 7.53 -19.63
CA VAL A 70 -1.99 6.53 -19.05
C VAL A 70 -2.27 5.17 -19.69
N ARG A 71 -1.24 4.37 -19.94
CA ARG A 71 -1.35 2.98 -20.43
C ARG A 71 -0.36 2.07 -19.69
N ASN A 72 -0.83 0.91 -19.22
CA ASN A 72 0.07 -0.21 -18.92
C ASN A 72 0.42 -0.89 -20.26
N LEU A 73 1.70 -1.02 -20.57
CA LEU A 73 2.20 -1.50 -21.84
C LEU A 73 2.75 -2.93 -21.70
N GLN A 74 2.35 -3.82 -22.59
CA GLN A 74 2.92 -5.16 -22.66
C GLN A 74 4.16 -5.18 -23.56
N ARG A 75 5.17 -5.95 -23.19
CA ARG A 75 6.38 -6.15 -24.00
C ARG A 75 6.05 -7.02 -25.20
N ASP A 76 6.37 -6.53 -26.40
CA ASP A 76 6.38 -7.36 -27.60
C ASP A 76 7.53 -8.39 -27.48
N SER A 77 7.16 -9.66 -27.37
CA SER A 77 8.09 -10.79 -27.20
C SER A 77 8.77 -11.22 -28.50
N GLU A 78 8.23 -10.84 -29.65
CA GLU A 78 8.77 -11.16 -30.99
C GLU A 78 9.72 -10.06 -31.49
N SER A 79 9.58 -8.83 -30.98
CA SER A 79 10.44 -7.69 -31.30
C SER A 79 11.87 -7.84 -30.75
N LYS A 80 12.86 -7.65 -31.63
CA LYS A 80 14.30 -7.56 -31.26
C LYS A 80 14.69 -6.21 -30.64
N VAL A 81 13.74 -5.31 -30.46
CA VAL A 81 13.91 -3.97 -29.85
C VAL A 81 12.97 -3.87 -28.67
N ALA A 82 13.34 -3.08 -27.65
CA ALA A 82 12.47 -2.73 -26.53
C ALA A 82 11.25 -1.94 -27.06
N LEU A 83 10.20 -2.69 -27.39
CA LEU A 83 8.94 -2.23 -27.96
C LEU A 83 7.81 -2.73 -27.06
N TYR A 84 6.96 -1.81 -26.67
CA TYR A 84 5.89 -2.03 -25.72
C TYR A 84 4.60 -1.45 -26.28
N SER A 85 3.49 -2.17 -26.16
CA SER A 85 2.26 -1.80 -26.84
C SER A 85 0.99 -2.13 -26.07
N THR A 86 -0.08 -1.48 -26.54
CA THR A 86 -1.49 -1.73 -26.25
C THR A 86 -2.25 -1.65 -27.57
N HIS A 87 -3.58 -1.78 -27.54
CA HIS A 87 -4.43 -1.64 -28.72
C HIS A 87 -4.37 -0.27 -29.43
N ASP A 88 -3.87 0.78 -28.75
CA ASP A 88 -3.94 2.18 -29.20
C ASP A 88 -2.64 2.96 -28.98
N LEU A 89 -1.61 2.36 -28.38
CA LEU A 89 -0.33 3.01 -28.14
C LEU A 89 0.81 2.02 -28.30
N THR A 90 1.85 2.42 -29.04
CA THR A 90 3.13 1.71 -29.14
C THR A 90 4.25 2.64 -28.76
N ILE A 91 5.07 2.26 -27.79
CA ILE A 91 6.31 2.94 -27.42
C ILE A 91 7.50 2.05 -27.79
N LYS A 92 8.45 2.62 -28.50
CA LYS A 92 9.69 1.97 -28.91
C LYS A 92 10.86 2.80 -28.39
N PHE A 93 11.71 2.20 -27.58
CA PHE A 93 12.94 2.84 -27.13
C PHE A 93 13.97 2.83 -28.27
N VAL A 94 14.60 3.99 -28.50
CA VAL A 94 15.56 4.21 -29.59
C VAL A 94 16.77 4.97 -29.03
N GLY A 95 17.80 4.21 -28.66
CA GLY A 95 18.95 4.75 -27.92
C GLY A 95 18.55 5.11 -26.49
N ASP A 96 18.81 6.35 -26.10
CA ASP A 96 18.36 6.99 -24.87
C ASP A 96 16.99 7.68 -24.99
N GLY A 97 16.45 7.80 -26.21
CA GLY A 97 15.13 8.40 -26.49
C GLY A 97 14.01 7.39 -26.75
N LEU A 98 12.84 7.90 -27.12
CA LEU A 98 11.69 7.08 -27.52
C LEU A 98 10.96 7.59 -28.77
N GLU A 99 10.35 6.65 -29.49
CA GLU A 99 9.35 6.87 -30.54
C GLU A 99 7.99 6.37 -30.03
N VAL A 100 6.94 7.18 -30.21
CA VAL A 100 5.57 6.81 -29.84
C VAL A 100 4.68 6.81 -31.08
N THR A 101 3.87 5.77 -31.23
CA THR A 101 2.87 5.65 -32.29
C THR A 101 1.50 5.49 -31.65
N ALA A 102 0.60 6.43 -31.94
CA ALA A 102 -0.82 6.41 -31.58
C ALA A 102 -1.65 6.44 -32.88
N PRO A 103 -2.97 6.16 -32.87
CA PRO A 103 -3.72 5.78 -34.08
C PRO A 103 -3.86 6.88 -35.14
N LYS A 104 -3.53 8.13 -34.76
CA LYS A 104 -3.58 9.32 -35.64
C LYS A 104 -2.27 10.12 -35.66
N ARG A 105 -1.24 9.72 -34.90
CA ARG A 105 -0.02 10.51 -34.72
C ARG A 105 1.17 9.62 -34.37
N LYS A 106 2.29 9.84 -35.06
CA LYS A 106 3.61 9.40 -34.61
C LYS A 106 4.35 10.58 -33.98
N ILE A 107 5.06 10.32 -32.89
CA ILE A 107 5.95 11.24 -32.18
C ILE A 107 7.34 10.59 -32.17
N SER A 108 8.37 11.36 -32.49
CA SER A 108 9.75 10.89 -32.62
C SER A 108 10.71 11.94 -32.11
N GLY A 109 11.89 11.53 -31.65
CA GLY A 109 12.89 12.47 -31.11
C GLY A 109 12.64 12.88 -29.66
N CYS A 110 11.80 12.14 -28.93
CA CYS A 110 11.62 12.37 -27.50
C CYS A 110 12.90 12.00 -26.74
N TYR A 111 13.37 12.89 -25.86
CA TYR A 111 14.64 12.76 -25.14
C TYR A 111 14.42 12.85 -23.62
N VAL A 112 15.25 12.16 -22.83
CA VAL A 112 15.16 12.20 -21.36
C VAL A 112 15.38 13.63 -20.86
N SER A 113 14.49 14.10 -19.98
CA SER A 113 14.45 15.46 -19.49
C SER A 113 14.41 15.52 -17.96
N GLU A 114 15.58 15.77 -17.35
CA GLU A 114 15.71 16.03 -15.91
C GLU A 114 14.93 17.28 -15.49
N SER A 115 14.84 18.29 -16.35
CA SER A 115 14.06 19.50 -16.06
C SER A 115 12.56 19.25 -16.02
N GLU A 116 12.04 18.28 -16.80
CA GLU A 116 10.64 17.84 -16.65
C GLU A 116 10.40 17.05 -15.38
N MET A 117 11.36 16.22 -14.97
CA MET A 117 11.34 15.51 -13.69
C MET A 117 11.28 16.50 -12.51
N GLU A 118 12.16 17.50 -12.49
CA GLU A 118 12.18 18.56 -11.47
C GLU A 118 10.93 19.45 -11.51
N ARG A 119 10.41 19.77 -12.70
CA ARG A 119 9.23 20.65 -12.87
C ARG A 119 7.92 19.98 -12.45
N ARG A 120 7.82 18.65 -12.58
CA ARG A 120 6.62 17.86 -12.24
C ARG A 120 6.63 17.36 -10.80
N GLY A 121 7.78 16.90 -10.30
CA GLY A 121 7.89 16.37 -8.94
C GLY A 121 7.11 15.06 -8.74
N PRO A 122 7.07 14.52 -7.50
CA PRO A 122 6.34 13.30 -7.20
C PRO A 122 4.83 13.55 -7.16
N ARG A 123 4.09 12.79 -7.99
CA ARG A 123 2.62 12.58 -8.05
C ARG A 123 1.71 13.76 -7.70
N ASP A 124 0.82 14.12 -8.62
CA ASP A 124 -0.29 15.04 -8.33
C ASP A 124 -1.35 14.43 -7.41
N THR A 125 -1.41 13.11 -7.22
CA THR A 125 -2.38 12.44 -6.32
C THR A 125 -1.67 11.68 -5.19
N TYR A 126 -2.17 11.82 -3.97
CA TYR A 126 -1.75 11.10 -2.77
C TYR A 126 -2.96 10.39 -2.15
N TYR A 127 -2.78 9.13 -1.79
CA TYR A 127 -3.76 8.35 -1.03
C TYR A 127 -3.26 8.23 0.41
N TYR A 128 -4.12 8.45 1.40
CA TYR A 128 -3.82 8.25 2.80
C TYR A 128 -4.84 7.32 3.44
N VAL A 129 -4.41 6.49 4.38
CA VAL A 129 -5.30 5.72 5.25
C VAL A 129 -5.10 6.15 6.69
N SER A 130 -6.21 6.42 7.38
CA SER A 130 -6.26 6.86 8.77
C SER A 130 -6.38 5.69 9.75
N ASN A 131 -6.08 5.94 11.03
CA ASN A 131 -6.08 4.93 12.09
C ASN A 131 -7.46 4.37 12.49
N ASN A 132 -8.53 4.79 11.80
CA ASN A 132 -9.90 4.27 11.89
C ASN A 132 -10.42 3.79 10.51
N GLY A 133 -9.52 3.48 9.57
CA GLY A 133 -9.86 2.87 8.28
C GLY A 133 -10.46 3.81 7.23
N ALA A 134 -10.57 5.12 7.50
CA ALA A 134 -11.03 6.07 6.51
C ALA A 134 -9.92 6.39 5.49
N PHE A 135 -10.27 6.40 4.21
CA PHE A 135 -9.40 6.78 3.11
C PHE A 135 -9.50 8.28 2.84
N ILE A 136 -8.35 8.92 2.60
CA ILE A 136 -8.29 10.31 2.17
C ILE A 136 -7.50 10.36 0.87
N THR A 137 -8.16 10.71 -0.23
CA THR A 137 -7.47 10.98 -1.50
C THR A 137 -7.28 12.49 -1.63
N THR A 138 -6.06 12.94 -1.89
CA THR A 138 -5.79 14.34 -2.24
C THR A 138 -5.21 14.43 -3.65
N HIS A 139 -5.66 15.44 -4.41
CA HIS A 139 -5.18 15.71 -5.76
C HIS A 139 -4.80 17.19 -5.91
N ASN A 140 -3.54 17.47 -6.24
CA ASN A 140 -3.00 18.80 -6.44
C ASN A 140 -3.62 19.45 -7.68
N LEU A 141 -4.48 20.45 -7.46
CA LEU A 141 -5.05 21.27 -8.55
C LEU A 141 -4.14 22.45 -8.91
N SER A 142 -3.36 22.93 -7.94
CA SER A 142 -2.36 23.98 -8.10
C SER A 142 -1.35 23.90 -6.95
N LYS A 143 -0.35 24.80 -6.95
CA LYS A 143 0.66 24.89 -5.87
C LYS A 143 0.03 25.13 -4.47
N ASP A 144 -1.15 25.73 -4.45
CA ASP A 144 -1.84 26.25 -3.26
C ASP A 144 -3.28 25.73 -3.14
N ARG A 145 -3.70 24.72 -3.92
CA ARG A 145 -5.05 24.12 -3.82
C ARG A 145 -5.01 22.63 -4.11
N ILE A 146 -5.71 21.87 -3.27
CA ILE A 146 -5.97 20.44 -3.47
C ILE A 146 -7.46 20.19 -3.64
N ARG A 147 -7.84 19.16 -4.40
CA ARG A 147 -9.09 18.44 -4.16
C ARG A 147 -8.84 17.41 -3.07
N LEU A 148 -9.78 17.23 -2.16
CA LEU A 148 -9.73 16.22 -1.10
C LEU A 148 -11.04 15.45 -1.09
N THR A 149 -10.92 14.12 -1.16
CA THR A 149 -12.01 13.16 -1.00
C THR A 149 -11.78 12.36 0.29
N LEU A 150 -12.82 12.17 1.10
CA LEU A 150 -12.84 11.28 2.28
C LEU A 150 -13.84 10.16 2.03
N GLU A 151 -13.41 8.91 2.23
CA GLU A 151 -14.25 7.72 2.06
C GLU A 151 -14.19 6.86 3.33
N VAL A 152 -15.34 6.33 3.74
CA VAL A 152 -15.48 5.44 4.91
C VAL A 152 -16.29 4.23 4.48
N GLY A 153 -15.64 3.06 4.41
CA GLY A 153 -16.20 1.90 3.70
C GLY A 153 -16.42 2.26 2.23
N GLN A 154 -17.62 1.98 1.70
CA GLN A 154 -18.00 2.33 0.33
C GLN A 154 -18.64 3.74 0.19
N ASN A 155 -18.69 4.54 1.26
CA ASN A 155 -19.38 5.84 1.26
C ASN A 155 -18.40 7.02 1.13
N VAL A 156 -18.62 7.87 0.13
CA VAL A 156 -17.94 9.17 0.00
C VAL A 156 -18.55 10.15 1.01
N MET A 157 -17.77 10.52 2.03
CA MET A 157 -18.21 11.38 3.14
C MET A 157 -17.94 12.87 2.87
N LEU A 158 -16.91 13.18 2.08
CA LEU A 158 -16.52 14.53 1.69
C LEU A 158 -15.85 14.48 0.31
N ASP A 159 -16.16 15.44 -0.56
CA ASP A 159 -15.40 15.77 -1.77
C ASP A 159 -15.40 17.29 -1.91
N THR A 160 -14.23 17.91 -1.77
CA THR A 160 -14.11 19.37 -1.69
C THR A 160 -12.76 19.87 -2.23
N ILE A 161 -12.65 21.18 -2.47
CA ILE A 161 -11.41 21.84 -2.84
C ILE A 161 -10.94 22.69 -1.66
N LEU A 162 -9.73 22.41 -1.15
CA LEU A 162 -9.13 23.13 -0.02
C LEU A 162 -7.98 24.03 -0.50
N PRO A 163 -8.00 25.34 -0.20
CA PRO A 163 -6.87 26.23 -0.39
C PRO A 163 -5.82 26.04 0.72
N GLN A 164 -4.55 26.23 0.37
CA GLN A 164 -3.43 26.16 1.30
C GLN A 164 -3.41 27.41 2.20
N VAL A 165 -3.18 27.20 3.49
CA VAL A 165 -3.03 28.24 4.50
C VAL A 165 -1.63 28.20 5.11
N ARG A 166 -1.20 29.30 5.73
CA ARG A 166 0.11 29.35 6.39
C ARG A 166 0.14 28.43 7.60
N ALA A 167 1.18 27.61 7.68
CA ALA A 167 1.50 26.77 8.84
C ALA A 167 2.98 26.91 9.22
N ALA A 168 3.31 26.64 10.49
CA ALA A 168 4.69 26.67 10.97
C ALA A 168 5.52 25.45 10.50
N SER A 169 4.86 24.34 10.14
CA SER A 169 5.48 23.19 9.49
C SER A 169 4.42 22.40 8.70
N GLY A 170 4.85 21.62 7.71
CA GLY A 170 3.95 20.86 6.82
C GLY A 170 3.15 21.74 5.87
N ALA A 171 2.30 21.11 5.07
CA ALA A 171 1.32 21.76 4.19
C ALA A 171 -0.06 21.67 4.85
N LYS A 172 -0.68 22.81 5.13
CA LYS A 172 -2.02 22.89 5.75
C LYS A 172 -3.01 23.48 4.76
N TYR A 173 -4.19 22.91 4.68
CA TYR A 173 -5.27 23.33 3.77
C TYR A 173 -6.58 23.43 4.56
N GLU A 174 -7.30 24.53 4.43
CA GLU A 174 -8.49 24.82 5.26
C GLU A 174 -9.60 25.51 4.46
N GLN A 175 -10.83 25.01 4.60
CA GLN A 175 -12.04 25.70 4.14
C GLN A 175 -13.24 25.29 4.99
N GLY A 176 -13.91 26.28 5.60
CA GLY A 176 -15.08 26.02 6.44
C GLY A 176 -14.73 25.23 7.70
N ASP A 177 -15.40 24.10 7.91
CA ASP A 177 -15.15 23.14 8.99
C ASP A 177 -14.10 22.06 8.63
N VAL A 178 -13.55 22.10 7.42
CA VAL A 178 -12.54 21.14 6.94
C VAL A 178 -11.12 21.68 7.16
N MET A 179 -10.27 20.90 7.83
CA MET A 179 -8.83 21.14 7.97
C MET A 179 -8.06 19.88 7.60
N PHE A 180 -7.21 19.96 6.59
CA PHE A 180 -6.26 18.90 6.23
C PHE A 180 -4.83 19.39 6.45
N TRP A 181 -4.02 18.61 7.17
CA TRP A 181 -2.62 18.93 7.40
C TRP A 181 -1.74 17.72 7.10
N ALA A 182 -0.81 17.88 6.16
CA ALA A 182 0.14 16.85 5.74
C ALA A 182 1.58 17.28 6.05
N LYS A 183 2.40 16.32 6.48
CA LYS A 183 3.83 16.49 6.76
C LYS A 183 4.56 15.21 6.40
N GLN A 184 5.42 15.27 5.38
CA GLN A 184 6.10 14.07 4.83
C GLN A 184 5.04 13.01 4.47
N ASN A 185 5.20 11.77 4.93
CA ASN A 185 4.29 10.67 4.62
C ASN A 185 3.11 10.57 5.60
N THR A 186 2.91 11.56 6.49
CA THR A 186 1.79 11.57 7.44
C THR A 186 0.83 12.73 7.22
N ALA A 187 -0.42 12.56 7.60
CA ALA A 187 -1.43 13.61 7.58
C ALA A 187 -2.46 13.44 8.71
N MET A 188 -3.34 14.45 8.83
CA MET A 188 -4.59 14.40 9.58
C MET A 188 -5.67 15.21 8.86
N LEU A 189 -6.92 14.81 9.06
CA LEU A 189 -8.10 15.53 8.60
C LEU A 189 -9.04 15.79 9.77
N ILE A 190 -9.56 17.02 9.86
CA ILE A 190 -10.71 17.35 10.69
C ILE A 190 -11.87 17.70 9.75
N TYR A 191 -13.03 17.10 10.00
CA TYR A 191 -14.28 17.34 9.26
C TYR A 191 -15.48 17.12 10.20
N GLN A 192 -16.46 18.03 10.20
CA GLN A 192 -17.61 18.00 11.12
C GLN A 192 -17.25 17.83 12.62
N GLY A 193 -16.04 18.25 13.02
CA GLY A 193 -15.53 18.08 14.39
C GLY A 193 -14.95 16.70 14.71
N LEU A 194 -14.99 15.74 13.78
CA LEU A 194 -14.30 14.45 13.88
C LEU A 194 -12.84 14.60 13.42
N LEU A 195 -11.93 13.93 14.14
CA LEU A 195 -10.50 13.85 13.80
C LEU A 195 -10.18 12.48 13.19
N TYR A 196 -9.74 12.49 11.95
CA TYR A 196 -9.06 11.38 11.29
C TYR A 196 -7.57 11.58 11.49
N GLY A 197 -7.01 10.85 12.45
CA GLY A 197 -5.63 11.00 12.90
C GLY A 197 -4.67 10.00 12.25
N HIS A 198 -3.37 10.27 12.40
CA HIS A 198 -2.28 9.36 12.04
C HIS A 198 -2.39 8.80 10.62
N CYS A 199 -2.87 9.59 9.67
CA CYS A 199 -3.06 9.13 8.30
C CYS A 199 -1.70 8.92 7.65
N VAL A 200 -1.44 7.76 7.04
CA VAL A 200 -0.19 7.46 6.35
C VAL A 200 -0.40 7.39 4.85
N VAL A 201 0.55 7.90 4.07
CA VAL A 201 0.52 7.79 2.60
C VAL A 201 0.62 6.31 2.22
N MET A 202 -0.34 5.81 1.43
CA MET A 202 -0.23 4.52 0.77
C MET A 202 0.62 4.65 -0.49
N PHE A 203 1.57 3.73 -0.67
CA PHE A 203 2.28 3.59 -1.94
C PHE A 203 1.51 2.63 -2.86
N GLU A 204 1.55 2.83 -4.19
CA GLU A 204 0.78 1.98 -5.11
C GLU A 204 1.22 0.51 -5.08
N ASP A 205 2.47 0.24 -4.68
CA ASP A 205 3.00 -1.10 -4.46
C ASP A 205 2.24 -1.82 -3.32
N GLU A 206 1.70 -1.08 -2.34
CA GLU A 206 0.83 -1.58 -1.26
C GLU A 206 -0.64 -1.69 -1.70
N MET A 207 -1.01 -1.16 -2.87
CA MET A 207 -2.34 -1.31 -3.47
C MET A 207 -2.41 -2.46 -4.49
N ALA A 208 -1.26 -2.93 -4.98
CA ALA A 208 -1.18 -3.85 -6.13
C ALA A 208 -1.31 -5.35 -5.81
N VAL A 209 -1.35 -5.74 -4.53
CA VAL A 209 -1.66 -7.12 -4.14
C VAL A 209 -3.18 -7.29 -4.12
N GLU A 210 -3.72 -8.04 -5.09
CA GLU A 210 -5.15 -8.39 -5.07
C GLU A 210 -5.49 -9.11 -3.75
N PRO A 211 -6.53 -8.66 -3.03
CA PRO A 211 -7.04 -9.42 -1.89
C PRO A 211 -7.41 -10.83 -2.37
N CYS A 212 -7.24 -11.81 -1.48
CA CYS A 212 -7.61 -13.20 -1.74
C CYS A 212 -6.72 -13.97 -2.73
N SER A 213 -5.55 -13.43 -3.12
CA SER A 213 -4.67 -14.05 -4.12
C SER A 213 -4.02 -15.37 -3.70
N ASP A 214 -3.78 -15.61 -2.41
CA ASP A 214 -3.34 -16.92 -1.91
C ASP A 214 -4.52 -17.89 -1.77
N THR A 215 -4.86 -18.54 -2.88
CA THR A 215 -6.00 -19.48 -2.94
C THR A 215 -5.94 -20.62 -1.92
N ALA A 216 -4.77 -20.99 -1.39
CA ALA A 216 -4.63 -22.08 -0.42
C ALA A 216 -4.94 -21.59 1.01
N LEU A 217 -4.36 -20.46 1.41
CA LEU A 217 -4.70 -19.73 2.64
C LEU A 217 -6.21 -19.48 2.72
N HIS A 218 -6.76 -18.85 1.68
CA HIS A 218 -8.15 -18.40 1.71
C HIS A 218 -9.13 -19.57 1.70
N ALA A 219 -8.83 -20.69 1.03
CA ALA A 219 -9.66 -21.90 1.13
C ALA A 219 -9.68 -22.48 2.56
N GLY A 220 -8.53 -22.52 3.24
CA GLY A 220 -8.44 -22.98 4.63
C GLY A 220 -9.18 -22.07 5.62
N VAL A 221 -8.98 -20.75 5.53
CA VAL A 221 -9.67 -19.78 6.39
C VAL A 221 -11.18 -19.78 6.16
N VAL A 222 -11.66 -19.87 4.91
CA VAL A 222 -13.11 -20.01 4.63
C VAL A 222 -13.68 -21.29 5.26
N SER A 223 -12.95 -22.40 5.22
CA SER A 223 -13.36 -23.65 5.88
C SER A 223 -13.39 -23.52 7.41
N PHE A 224 -12.40 -22.84 8.00
CA PHE A 224 -12.37 -22.55 9.43
C PHE A 224 -13.56 -21.67 9.84
N LEU A 225 -13.76 -20.52 9.19
CA LEU A 225 -14.82 -19.55 9.53
C LEU A 225 -16.22 -20.17 9.39
N LYS A 226 -16.46 -20.98 8.36
CA LYS A 226 -17.74 -21.70 8.19
C LYS A 226 -18.00 -22.75 9.29
N SER A 227 -16.96 -23.31 9.88
CA SER A 227 -17.08 -24.24 11.00
C SER A 227 -17.28 -23.51 12.33
N GLU A 228 -16.45 -22.50 12.60
CA GLU A 228 -16.46 -21.68 13.83
C GLU A 228 -17.77 -20.89 13.99
N LEU A 229 -18.32 -20.37 12.88
CA LEU A 229 -19.54 -19.56 12.86
C LEU A 229 -20.78 -20.38 12.45
N SER A 230 -20.71 -21.72 12.46
CA SER A 230 -21.75 -22.60 11.91
C SER A 230 -23.13 -22.43 12.57
N ASP A 231 -23.18 -22.08 13.86
CA ASP A 231 -24.44 -21.81 14.58
C ASP A 231 -25.07 -20.45 14.23
N GLU A 232 -24.31 -19.50 13.66
CA GLU A 232 -24.77 -18.13 13.39
C GLU A 232 -24.70 -17.69 11.92
N ILE A 233 -24.02 -18.45 11.04
CA ILE A 233 -23.77 -18.08 9.64
C ILE A 233 -25.04 -17.77 8.85
N ASP A 234 -26.14 -18.49 9.09
CA ASP A 234 -27.44 -18.26 8.43
C ASP A 234 -28.10 -16.91 8.82
N PHE A 235 -27.63 -16.25 9.88
CA PHE A 235 -28.09 -14.92 10.30
C PHE A 235 -27.14 -13.79 9.86
N ILE A 236 -25.93 -14.11 9.38
CA ILE A 236 -24.94 -13.14 8.89
C ILE A 236 -25.18 -12.91 7.39
N SER A 237 -25.39 -11.64 7.01
CA SER A 237 -25.61 -11.23 5.61
C SER A 237 -24.38 -11.49 4.73
N GLU A 238 -24.54 -11.63 3.41
CA GLU A 238 -23.39 -11.84 2.50
C GLU A 238 -22.40 -10.67 2.56
N ASP A 239 -22.90 -9.43 2.68
CA ASP A 239 -22.09 -8.22 2.85
C ASP A 239 -21.33 -8.18 4.20
N ASP A 240 -21.84 -8.87 5.22
CA ASP A 240 -21.20 -8.99 6.53
C ASP A 240 -20.20 -10.15 6.64
N ARG A 241 -20.16 -11.08 5.67
CA ARG A 241 -19.21 -12.20 5.63
C ARG A 241 -17.84 -11.79 5.07
N MET A 242 -17.24 -10.75 5.65
CA MET A 242 -15.97 -10.18 5.20
C MET A 242 -14.85 -10.42 6.22
N TYR A 243 -13.72 -10.93 5.74
CA TYR A 243 -12.52 -11.21 6.54
C TYR A 243 -11.25 -10.73 5.83
N SER A 244 -10.16 -10.55 6.57
CA SER A 244 -8.81 -10.43 5.99
C SER A 244 -7.89 -11.43 6.67
N ALA A 245 -6.92 -11.97 5.94
CA ALA A 245 -5.97 -12.95 6.48
C ALA A 245 -4.53 -12.63 6.07
N GLU A 246 -3.61 -12.73 7.02
CA GLU A 246 -2.17 -12.55 6.83
C GLU A 246 -1.40 -13.59 7.68
N HIS A 247 -0.16 -13.86 7.32
CA HIS A 247 0.70 -14.88 7.94
C HIS A 247 1.88 -14.24 8.67
N ALA A 248 2.24 -14.77 9.84
CA ALA A 248 3.53 -14.48 10.48
C ALA A 248 3.92 -15.54 11.51
N ASP A 249 5.16 -16.03 11.41
CA ASP A 249 5.84 -16.86 12.40
C ASP A 249 6.05 -16.09 13.72
N ILE A 250 5.15 -16.33 14.69
CA ILE A 250 5.23 -15.75 16.03
C ILE A 250 5.94 -16.66 17.04
N ASN A 251 6.15 -17.93 16.73
CA ASN A 251 6.78 -18.91 17.63
C ASN A 251 8.27 -19.23 17.30
N GLN A 252 8.73 -18.78 16.13
CA GLN A 252 10.05 -18.99 15.52
C GLN A 252 10.40 -20.45 15.17
N ASP A 253 9.42 -21.30 14.84
CA ASP A 253 9.59 -22.69 14.37
C ASP A 253 9.73 -22.81 12.85
N GLY A 254 9.57 -21.71 12.10
CA GLY A 254 9.65 -21.68 10.64
C GLY A 254 8.33 -22.01 9.93
N LYS A 255 7.19 -21.99 10.63
CA LYS A 255 5.85 -22.06 10.05
C LYS A 255 5.00 -20.90 10.56
N ASP A 256 4.42 -20.15 9.64
CA ASP A 256 3.62 -18.99 10.00
C ASP A 256 2.26 -19.36 10.63
N GLU A 257 1.96 -18.79 11.79
CA GLU A 257 0.59 -18.66 12.27
C GLU A 257 -0.24 -17.72 11.37
N ILE A 258 -1.55 -17.94 11.36
CA ILE A 258 -2.50 -17.27 10.47
C ILE A 258 -3.35 -16.30 11.28
N PHE A 259 -3.20 -15.01 11.03
CA PHE A 259 -4.00 -13.95 11.62
C PHE A 259 -5.24 -13.70 10.76
N VAL A 260 -6.44 -13.83 11.34
CA VAL A 260 -7.72 -13.69 10.61
C VAL A 260 -8.57 -12.61 11.27
N ALA A 261 -8.68 -11.45 10.63
CA ALA A 261 -9.59 -10.37 11.02
C ALA A 261 -10.98 -10.59 10.42
N LEU A 262 -12.05 -10.36 11.20
CA LEU A 262 -13.39 -10.16 10.66
C LEU A 262 -13.66 -8.65 10.59
N VAL A 263 -14.05 -8.15 9.41
CA VAL A 263 -13.92 -6.72 9.05
C VAL A 263 -15.23 -6.07 8.58
N SER A 264 -16.37 -6.62 9.01
CA SER A 264 -17.71 -6.10 8.74
C SER A 264 -18.39 -5.49 9.97
N PRO A 265 -19.45 -4.67 9.80
CA PRO A 265 -20.23 -4.13 10.92
C PRO A 265 -20.84 -5.18 11.86
N TYR A 266 -21.08 -6.41 11.40
CA TYR A 266 -21.52 -7.49 12.28
C TYR A 266 -20.46 -7.88 13.32
N PHE A 267 -19.17 -7.86 12.95
CA PHE A 267 -18.06 -8.29 13.80
C PHE A 267 -17.26 -7.14 14.42
N CYS A 268 -17.50 -5.89 13.99
CA CYS A 268 -16.80 -4.69 14.40
C CYS A 268 -17.74 -3.67 15.06
N GLY A 269 -17.42 -3.29 16.30
CA GLY A 269 -18.10 -2.21 17.03
C GLY A 269 -17.16 -1.03 17.33
N THR A 270 -17.63 -0.07 18.14
CA THR A 270 -16.81 1.10 18.54
C THR A 270 -15.60 0.77 19.40
N GLY A 271 -15.55 -0.43 20.00
CA GLY A 271 -14.38 -0.93 20.71
C GLY A 271 -13.40 -1.73 19.84
N GLY A 272 -13.72 -1.93 18.56
CA GLY A 272 -12.95 -2.74 17.61
C GLY A 272 -13.67 -4.02 17.18
N CYS A 273 -12.92 -4.88 16.50
CA CYS A 273 -13.37 -6.07 15.78
C CYS A 273 -13.07 -7.39 16.50
N THR A 274 -13.70 -8.46 16.00
CA THR A 274 -13.37 -9.86 16.31
C THR A 274 -12.28 -10.37 15.37
N TRP A 275 -11.34 -11.14 15.89
CA TRP A 275 -10.27 -11.77 15.09
C TRP A 275 -9.77 -13.06 15.73
N TYR A 276 -8.97 -13.82 14.98
CA TYR A 276 -8.43 -15.11 15.38
C TYR A 276 -6.93 -15.19 15.07
N ILE A 277 -6.24 -16.06 15.81
CA ILE A 277 -4.98 -16.67 15.36
C ILE A 277 -5.24 -18.15 15.19
N LEU A 278 -4.82 -18.70 14.05
CA LEU A 278 -4.81 -20.13 13.76
C LEU A 278 -3.37 -20.64 13.68
N ASN A 279 -3.18 -21.90 14.04
CA ASN A 279 -1.97 -22.64 13.74
C ASN A 279 -1.81 -22.83 12.22
N PRO A 280 -0.61 -23.22 11.73
CA PRO A 280 -0.37 -23.48 10.30
C PRO A 280 -1.26 -24.57 9.66
N ASP A 281 -1.97 -25.38 10.46
CA ASP A 281 -2.93 -26.40 10.02
C ASP A 281 -4.41 -25.94 10.09
N PHE A 282 -4.64 -24.62 10.25
CA PHE A 282 -5.94 -23.98 10.44
C PHE A 282 -6.69 -24.36 11.73
N THR A 283 -6.05 -25.04 12.69
CA THR A 283 -6.64 -25.22 14.03
C THR A 283 -6.57 -23.93 14.85
N LEU A 284 -7.59 -23.67 15.67
CA LEU A 284 -7.70 -22.44 16.46
C LEU A 284 -6.61 -22.36 17.55
N LEU A 285 -5.77 -21.33 17.50
CA LEU A 285 -4.84 -20.97 18.59
C LEU A 285 -5.49 -19.99 19.58
N GLY A 286 -6.31 -19.05 19.09
CA GLY A 286 -7.11 -18.18 19.96
C GLY A 286 -8.11 -17.29 19.22
N LYS A 287 -9.16 -16.90 19.95
CA LYS A 287 -10.23 -16.00 19.51
C LYS A 287 -10.18 -14.72 20.34
N TYR A 288 -10.26 -13.58 19.67
CA TYR A 288 -10.03 -12.26 20.23
C TYR A 288 -11.17 -11.32 19.86
N SER A 289 -11.41 -10.32 20.71
CA SER A 289 -12.50 -9.36 20.56
C SER A 289 -12.01 -7.94 20.85
N VAL A 290 -12.81 -6.93 20.50
CA VAL A 290 -12.59 -5.53 20.91
C VAL A 290 -11.18 -5.04 20.48
N SER A 291 -10.82 -5.27 19.22
CA SER A 291 -9.47 -4.98 18.68
C SER A 291 -9.48 -4.24 17.35
N ASP A 292 -8.65 -3.20 17.21
CA ASP A 292 -8.37 -2.54 15.93
C ASP A 292 -7.06 -3.05 15.32
N PHE A 293 -6.97 -2.99 13.98
CA PHE A 293 -5.77 -3.33 13.22
C PHE A 293 -4.99 -2.06 12.78
N PRO A 294 -3.67 -2.13 12.44
CA PRO A 294 -2.78 -3.30 12.49
C PRO A 294 -2.52 -3.85 13.89
N ILE A 295 -2.13 -5.13 13.92
CA ILE A 295 -1.47 -5.76 15.06
C ILE A 295 0.04 -5.61 14.86
N TYR A 296 0.75 -5.30 15.95
CA TYR A 296 2.20 -5.24 15.95
C TYR A 296 2.78 -6.46 16.65
N ILE A 297 3.64 -7.18 15.96
CA ILE A 297 4.43 -8.28 16.50
C ILE A 297 5.72 -7.71 17.07
N SER A 298 5.98 -7.98 18.35
CA SER A 298 7.17 -7.53 19.08
C SER A 298 8.41 -8.39 18.74
N ASN A 299 9.59 -7.86 19.04
CA ASN A 299 10.84 -8.61 19.17
C ASN A 299 11.04 -9.21 20.57
N THR A 300 10.22 -8.86 21.57
CA THR A 300 10.16 -9.58 22.85
C THR A 300 9.29 -10.83 22.74
N GLN A 301 9.53 -11.80 23.63
CA GLN A 301 8.79 -13.05 23.68
C GLN A 301 8.37 -13.39 25.10
N SER A 302 7.24 -14.10 25.22
CA SER A 302 6.77 -14.78 26.41
C SER A 302 6.50 -16.26 26.07
N ASN A 303 7.06 -17.19 26.85
CA ASN A 303 6.85 -18.64 26.69
C ASN A 303 7.09 -19.20 25.26
N GLY A 304 8.04 -18.62 24.53
CA GLY A 304 8.42 -19.05 23.18
C GLY A 304 7.69 -18.33 22.03
N TYR A 305 6.64 -17.56 22.32
CA TYR A 305 5.91 -16.77 21.33
C TYR A 305 6.22 -15.29 21.47
N ARG A 306 6.25 -14.56 20.36
CA ARG A 306 6.43 -13.10 20.33
C ARG A 306 5.28 -12.39 21.02
N ASP A 307 5.57 -11.37 21.83
CA ASP A 307 4.53 -10.54 22.42
C ASP A 307 3.80 -9.74 21.31
N LEU A 308 2.52 -9.44 21.50
CA LEU A 308 1.71 -8.66 20.55
C LEU A 308 1.33 -7.31 21.15
N TYR A 309 1.33 -6.25 20.33
CA TYR A 309 0.67 -4.99 20.67
C TYR A 309 -0.59 -4.83 19.81
N VAL A 310 -1.73 -4.89 20.47
CA VAL A 310 -3.06 -4.83 19.83
C VAL A 310 -3.76 -3.56 20.27
N LYS A 311 -4.39 -2.85 19.33
CA LYS A 311 -5.13 -1.62 19.63
C LYS A 311 -6.54 -1.95 20.12
N SER A 312 -7.00 -1.28 21.16
CA SER A 312 -8.35 -1.41 21.75
C SER A 312 -8.73 -0.08 22.40
N ASP A 313 -9.97 0.39 22.21
CA ASP A 313 -10.44 1.71 22.71
C ASP A 313 -9.42 2.87 22.48
N GLY A 314 -8.83 2.89 21.28
CA GLY A 314 -7.85 3.90 20.88
C GLY A 314 -6.44 3.79 21.48
N LYS A 315 -6.14 2.78 22.32
CA LYS A 315 -4.83 2.56 22.96
C LYS A 315 -4.23 1.23 22.52
N TYR A 316 -2.91 1.09 22.57
CA TYR A 316 -2.27 -0.23 22.41
C TYR A 316 -2.17 -0.93 23.77
N HIS A 317 -2.27 -2.26 23.74
CA HIS A 317 -2.16 -3.13 24.91
C HIS A 317 -1.18 -4.26 24.61
N THR A 318 -0.36 -4.65 25.59
CA THR A 318 0.59 -5.77 25.43
C THR A 318 -0.07 -7.10 25.77
N LEU A 319 -0.21 -7.96 24.77
CA LEU A 319 -0.64 -9.35 24.91
C LEU A 319 0.60 -10.23 25.02
N LYS A 320 0.74 -10.93 26.14
CA LYS A 320 1.82 -11.89 26.39
C LYS A 320 1.27 -13.31 26.30
N PHE A 321 1.99 -14.18 25.61
CA PHE A 321 1.59 -15.58 25.46
C PHE A 321 1.88 -16.38 26.74
N ASN A 322 0.92 -17.20 27.17
CA ASN A 322 1.09 -18.21 28.21
C ASN A 322 0.76 -19.60 27.64
N ASP A 323 -0.48 -20.08 27.81
CA ASP A 323 -1.05 -21.23 27.09
C ASP A 323 -1.90 -20.75 25.88
N GLY A 324 -1.63 -19.53 25.41
CA GLY A 324 -2.48 -18.69 24.55
C GLY A 324 -2.30 -17.20 24.89
N TYR A 325 -2.77 -16.29 24.03
CA TYR A 325 -2.84 -14.85 24.37
C TYR A 325 -4.18 -14.50 25.04
N PRO A 326 -4.26 -13.42 25.84
CA PRO A 326 -5.51 -12.91 26.38
C PRO A 326 -6.55 -12.57 25.31
N SER A 327 -7.78 -13.09 25.43
CA SER A 327 -8.86 -12.96 24.43
C SER A 327 -9.53 -11.57 24.36
N ASN A 328 -9.20 -10.67 25.28
CA ASN A 328 -9.72 -9.30 25.32
C ASN A 328 -8.57 -8.31 25.63
N PRO A 329 -7.99 -7.66 24.62
CA PRO A 329 -6.91 -6.69 24.82
C PRO A 329 -7.27 -5.51 25.73
N SER A 330 -8.54 -5.09 25.81
CA SER A 330 -8.94 -3.89 26.56
C SER A 330 -8.64 -3.95 28.07
N VAL A 331 -8.46 -5.14 28.64
CA VAL A 331 -8.12 -5.35 30.05
C VAL A 331 -6.63 -5.57 30.32
N GLU A 332 -5.83 -5.73 29.26
CA GLU A 332 -4.38 -5.96 29.36
C GLU A 332 -3.60 -4.65 29.60
N PRO A 333 -2.33 -4.69 30.02
CA PRO A 333 -1.54 -3.50 30.28
C PRO A 333 -1.41 -2.59 29.05
N VAL A 334 -1.76 -1.31 29.22
CA VAL A 334 -1.61 -0.28 28.18
C VAL A 334 -0.13 -0.06 27.84
N PHE A 335 0.15 0.03 26.55
CA PHE A 335 1.46 0.23 25.95
C PHE A 335 1.47 1.48 25.08
N ASP A 336 2.45 2.36 25.26
CA ASP A 336 2.62 3.55 24.41
C ASP A 336 3.53 3.22 23.21
N LEU A 337 2.95 2.54 22.23
CA LEU A 337 3.65 2.02 21.05
C LEU A 337 4.51 3.08 20.35
N PHE A 338 3.96 4.27 20.11
CA PHE A 338 4.61 5.27 19.26
C PHE A 338 5.76 6.02 19.93
N SER A 339 5.85 5.99 21.27
CA SER A 339 7.01 6.51 22.00
C SER A 339 8.01 5.41 22.40
N HIS A 340 7.64 4.14 22.30
CA HIS A 340 8.50 3.04 22.69
C HIS A 340 9.71 2.88 21.74
N PRO A 341 10.95 2.73 22.27
CA PRO A 341 12.15 2.63 21.44
C PRO A 341 12.05 1.57 20.35
N GLU A 342 11.50 0.40 20.68
CA GLU A 342 11.32 -0.74 19.79
C GLU A 342 10.58 -0.40 18.50
N TYR A 343 9.46 0.35 18.57
CA TYR A 343 8.76 0.85 17.39
C TYR A 343 9.63 1.84 16.62
N THR A 344 10.22 2.82 17.31
CA THR A 344 11.02 3.89 16.67
C THR A 344 12.29 3.38 15.98
N THR A 345 12.79 2.20 16.34
CA THR A 345 13.94 1.54 15.72
C THR A 345 13.56 0.49 14.68
N GLY A 346 12.27 0.34 14.33
CA GLY A 346 11.81 -0.69 13.39
C GLY A 346 11.84 -2.12 13.93
N GLY A 347 11.77 -2.28 15.26
CA GLY A 347 11.77 -3.56 15.97
C GLY A 347 10.41 -4.24 16.07
N THR A 348 9.38 -3.73 15.40
CA THR A 348 8.04 -4.32 15.35
C THR A 348 7.65 -4.63 13.91
N VAL A 349 7.09 -5.81 13.66
CA VAL A 349 6.47 -6.18 12.37
C VAL A 349 4.97 -5.86 12.45
N ARG A 350 4.37 -5.37 11.36
CA ARG A 350 2.92 -5.14 11.27
C ARG A 350 2.26 -6.31 10.56
N VAL A 351 1.11 -6.73 11.07
CA VAL A 351 0.24 -7.75 10.46
C VAL A 351 -1.20 -7.26 10.53
N LEU A 352 -2.02 -7.67 9.56
CA LEU A 352 -3.38 -7.18 9.32
C LEU A 352 -3.43 -5.66 9.06
N GLU A 353 -2.35 -5.08 8.52
CA GLU A 353 -2.26 -3.64 8.24
C GLU A 353 -3.34 -3.15 7.26
N TRP A 354 -3.73 -4.02 6.33
CA TRP A 354 -4.72 -3.70 5.31
C TRP A 354 -6.07 -4.39 5.53
N ALA A 355 -6.35 -4.85 6.76
CA ALA A 355 -7.52 -5.68 7.06
C ALA A 355 -8.85 -5.05 6.61
N TYR A 356 -9.07 -3.77 6.88
CA TYR A 356 -10.28 -3.04 6.49
C TYR A 356 -10.37 -2.74 4.98
N LEU A 357 -9.30 -2.98 4.21
CA LEU A 357 -9.20 -2.64 2.79
C LEU A 357 -9.18 -3.87 1.88
N ARG A 358 -8.63 -4.99 2.37
CA ARG A 358 -8.42 -6.24 1.65
C ARG A 358 -9.36 -7.34 2.13
N GLY A 359 -10.65 -7.00 2.20
CA GLY A 359 -11.70 -7.94 2.56
C GLY A 359 -11.92 -9.04 1.52
N CYS A 360 -11.86 -10.29 1.97
CA CYS A 360 -12.30 -11.49 1.30
C CYS A 360 -13.68 -11.93 1.82
N SER A 361 -14.48 -12.56 0.97
CA SER A 361 -15.77 -13.15 1.38
C SER A 361 -15.63 -14.62 1.76
N PHE A 362 -16.46 -15.11 2.71
CA PHE A 362 -16.43 -16.50 3.18
C PHE A 362 -17.78 -17.24 3.07
#